data_AF-A0A534X0N1-F1
#
_entry.id   AF-A0A534X0N1-F1
#
_cell.length_a   1.000
_cell.length_b   1.000
_cell.length_c   1.000
_cell.angle_alpha   90.00
_cell.angle_beta   90.00
_cell.angle_gamma   90.00
#
_symmetry.space_group_name_H-M   'P 1'
#
loop_
_entity.id
_entity.type
_entity.pdbx_description
1 polymer ?
#
loop_
_entity_poly.entity_id
_entity_poly.type
_entity_poly.pdbx_seq_one_letter_code
_entity_poly.pdbx_strand_id
1 'polypeptide(L)'
;MSGIFEKMWRNDIAAFNERQRDGYYVSALQKLGPDDDVMGAWAHAANTPGDPGAGQIDNTADMLAVGLRHWFNPKTTIIASYAHMRNSSAAHYALGAGGHGVTWDCKDGGPPTQNLSPGISLIGNGTGCFTGTSPQAFSLGMTYDF
;
A
#
# COMPACT_ATOMS: atom_id res chain seq x y z
N MET A 1 13.98 3.02 -15.54
CA MET A 1 13.32 3.71 -14.40
C MET A 1 12.02 4.31 -14.89
N SER A 2 11.04 4.46 -14.01
CA SER A 2 9.75 5.09 -14.28
C SER A 2 9.32 5.94 -13.09
N GLY A 3 8.47 6.93 -13.33
CA GLY A 3 7.92 7.77 -12.28
C GLY A 3 6.55 8.31 -12.65
N ILE A 4 5.71 8.52 -11.64
CA ILE A 4 4.37 9.07 -11.75
C ILE A 4 4.22 10.16 -10.69
N PHE A 5 3.67 11.29 -11.13
CA PHE A 5 3.11 12.31 -10.25
C PHE A 5 1.60 12.32 -10.48
N GLU A 6 0.84 12.22 -9.39
CA GLU A 6 -0.60 12.34 -9.39
C GLU A 6 -1.00 13.58 -8.61
N LYS A 7 -1.89 14.37 -9.20
CA LYS A 7 -2.57 15.46 -8.51
C LYS A 7 -4.06 15.18 -8.51
N MET A 8 -4.61 14.80 -7.37
CA MET A 8 -6.05 14.68 -7.21
C MET A 8 -6.61 16.03 -6.76
N TRP A 9 -7.69 16.46 -7.38
CA TRP A 9 -8.36 17.72 -7.04
C TRP A 9 -9.85 17.50 -6.91
N ARG A 10 -10.45 18.10 -5.88
CA ARG A 10 -11.89 18.08 -5.64
C ARG A 10 -12.35 19.49 -5.25
N ASN A 11 -13.46 19.93 -5.84
CA ASN A 11 -14.14 21.14 -5.40
C ASN A 11 -15.02 20.82 -4.18
N ASP A 12 -14.44 20.86 -3.00
CA ASP A 12 -15.07 20.47 -1.73
C ASP A 12 -14.65 21.42 -0.60
N ILE A 13 -15.35 21.37 0.54
CA ILE A 13 -14.97 22.15 1.73
C ILE A 13 -13.67 21.55 2.28
N ALA A 14 -12.61 22.37 2.33
CA ALA A 14 -11.26 21.91 2.66
C ALA A 14 -11.19 21.07 3.96
N ALA A 15 -11.90 21.48 5.01
CA ALA A 15 -11.90 20.80 6.31
C ALA A 15 -12.43 19.36 6.27
N PHE A 16 -13.22 18.98 5.25
CA PHE A 16 -13.80 17.64 5.10
C PHE A 16 -13.20 16.88 3.90
N ASN A 17 -12.17 17.43 3.26
CA ASN A 17 -11.66 16.90 2.01
C ASN A 17 -10.50 15.90 2.24
N GLU A 18 -10.85 14.65 2.53
CA GLU A 18 -9.92 13.53 2.78
C GLU A 18 -9.39 12.87 1.50
N ARG A 19 -9.96 13.20 0.34
CA ARG A 19 -9.67 12.49 -0.93
C ARG A 19 -8.76 13.27 -1.87
N GLN A 20 -8.56 14.56 -1.62
CA GLN A 20 -7.66 15.40 -2.38
C GLN A 20 -6.24 15.31 -1.81
N ARG A 21 -5.26 14.91 -2.62
CA ARG A 21 -3.83 14.94 -2.26
C ARG A 21 -2.99 14.87 -3.52
N ASP A 22 -1.70 15.18 -3.35
CA ASP A 22 -0.68 14.84 -4.32
C ASP A 22 -0.11 13.45 -4.02
N GLY A 23 0.27 12.72 -5.07
CA GLY A 23 0.84 11.39 -5.01
C GLY A 23 2.11 11.30 -5.85
N TYR A 24 3.09 10.56 -5.36
CA TYR A 24 4.37 10.36 -6.04
C TYR A 24 4.68 8.87 -6.08
N TYR A 25 5.20 8.40 -7.20
CA TYR A 25 5.69 7.04 -7.35
C TYR A 25 6.95 7.06 -8.21
N VAL A 26 7.98 6.34 -7.78
CA VAL A 26 9.20 6.14 -8.56
C VAL A 26 9.59 4.68 -8.48
N SER A 27 10.02 4.11 -9.61
CA SER A 27 10.52 2.74 -9.66
C SER A 27 11.73 2.57 -10.57
N ALA A 28 12.54 1.59 -10.22
CA ALA A 28 13.69 1.17 -10.98
C ALA A 28 13.76 -0.36 -11.04
N LEU A 29 14.27 -0.84 -12.17
CA LEU A 29 14.64 -2.24 -12.37
C LEU A 29 16.02 -2.24 -12.99
N GLN A 30 16.88 -3.12 -12.49
CA GLN A 30 18.26 -3.28 -12.93
C GLN A 30 18.56 -4.77 -13.10
N LYS A 31 19.09 -5.15 -14.27
CA LYS A 31 19.70 -6.46 -14.48
C LYS A 31 20.99 -6.54 -13.67
N LEU A 32 21.14 -7.60 -12.87
CA LEU A 32 22.36 -7.90 -12.13
C LEU A 32 23.27 -8.85 -12.91
N GLY A 33 22.68 -9.65 -13.81
CA GLY A 33 23.40 -10.62 -14.66
C GLY A 33 22.49 -11.14 -15.77
N PRO A 34 22.83 -12.31 -16.34
CA PRO A 34 21.99 -12.97 -17.35
C PRO A 34 20.63 -13.38 -16.79
N ASP A 35 20.60 -13.82 -15.53
CA ASP A 35 19.46 -14.54 -14.95
C ASP A 35 18.78 -13.80 -13.79
N ASP A 36 19.29 -12.64 -13.37
CA ASP A 36 18.79 -11.95 -12.18
C ASP A 36 18.47 -10.47 -12.45
N ASP A 37 17.30 -10.03 -11.96
CA ASP A 37 16.89 -8.64 -11.90
C ASP A 37 16.62 -8.22 -10.46
N VAL A 38 17.07 -7.03 -10.08
CA VAL A 38 16.62 -6.34 -8.87
C VAL A 38 15.66 -5.22 -9.25
N MET A 39 14.62 -5.04 -8.44
CA MET A 39 13.65 -3.96 -8.60
C MET A 39 13.38 -3.26 -7.28
N GLY A 40 13.11 -1.97 -7.35
CA GLY A 40 12.79 -1.14 -6.21
C GLY A 40 11.77 -0.08 -6.61
N ALA A 41 10.87 0.25 -5.68
CA ALA A 41 9.91 1.32 -5.85
C ALA A 41 9.68 2.05 -4.54
N TRP A 42 9.41 3.34 -4.65
CA TRP A 42 8.96 4.18 -3.55
C TRP A 42 7.69 4.92 -3.96
N ALA A 43 6.75 5.03 -3.03
CA ALA A 43 5.51 5.78 -3.21
C ALA A 43 5.29 6.71 -2.03
N HIS A 44 4.72 7.88 -2.28
CA HIS A 44 4.33 8.86 -1.27
C HIS A 44 2.92 9.39 -1.52
N ALA A 45 2.12 9.43 -0.46
CA ALA A 45 0.85 10.12 -0.41
C ALA A 45 0.99 11.35 0.48
N ALA A 46 0.80 12.54 -0.10
CA ALA A 46 0.83 13.79 0.63
C ALA A 46 -0.44 13.98 1.47
N ASN A 47 -0.38 14.95 2.38
CA ASN A 47 -1.50 15.29 3.24
C ASN A 47 -2.72 15.72 2.44
N THR A 48 -3.89 15.37 2.95
CA THR A 48 -5.15 15.88 2.44
C THR A 48 -5.49 17.22 3.12
N PRO A 49 -6.32 18.08 2.51
CA PRO A 49 -6.74 19.32 3.14
C PRO A 49 -7.48 19.13 4.48
N GLY A 50 -8.17 18.01 4.67
CA GLY A 50 -8.85 17.70 5.92
C GLY A 50 -9.45 16.30 5.96
N ASP A 51 -10.15 16.00 7.04
CA ASP A 51 -10.78 14.73 7.36
C ASP A 51 -12.19 14.94 7.94
N PRO A 52 -13.20 14.17 7.48
CA PRO A 52 -14.56 14.13 8.03
C PRO A 52 -14.67 13.64 9.48
N GLY A 53 -14.13 14.41 10.42
CA GLY A 53 -14.21 14.11 11.85
C GLY A 53 -13.16 14.84 12.67
N ALA A 54 -12.00 15.12 12.06
CA ALA A 54 -10.87 15.73 12.75
C ALA A 54 -10.31 17.01 12.09
N GLY A 55 -10.81 17.41 10.91
CA GLY A 55 -10.28 18.57 10.20
C GLY A 55 -8.90 18.30 9.63
N GLN A 56 -7.97 19.25 9.71
CA GLN A 56 -6.60 19.05 9.21
C GLN A 56 -5.82 18.12 10.16
N ILE A 57 -5.38 16.99 9.63
CA ILE A 57 -4.61 15.96 10.35
C ILE A 57 -3.44 15.46 9.49
N ASP A 58 -2.42 14.86 10.12
CA ASP A 58 -1.31 14.25 9.38
C ASP A 58 -1.68 12.84 8.93
N ASN A 59 -2.06 12.73 7.67
CA ASN A 59 -2.42 11.49 6.98
C ASN A 59 -1.49 11.19 5.78
N THR A 60 -0.23 11.65 5.87
CA THR A 60 0.80 11.23 4.93
C THR A 60 1.15 9.74 5.04
N ALA A 61 1.63 9.16 3.95
CA ALA A 61 2.17 7.81 3.97
C ALA A 61 3.29 7.62 2.95
N ASP A 62 4.26 6.77 3.33
CA ASP A 62 5.34 6.32 2.46
C ASP A 62 5.32 4.80 2.31
N MET A 63 5.60 4.31 1.10
CA MET A 63 5.79 2.89 0.85
C MET A 63 7.11 2.65 0.14
N LEU A 64 7.90 1.70 0.63
CA LEU A 64 9.05 1.13 -0.05
C LEU A 64 8.72 -0.30 -0.46
N ALA A 65 9.01 -0.67 -1.71
CA ALA A 65 8.95 -2.05 -2.18
C ALA A 65 10.26 -2.42 -2.86
N VAL A 66 10.74 -3.64 -2.61
CA VAL A 66 11.93 -4.21 -3.25
C VAL A 66 11.62 -5.63 -3.71
N GLY A 67 12.27 -6.05 -4.79
CA GLY A 67 12.10 -7.40 -5.31
C GLY A 67 13.33 -7.91 -6.03
N LEU A 68 13.43 -9.24 -6.07
CA LEU A 68 14.41 -9.99 -6.82
C LEU A 68 13.65 -10.93 -7.75
N ARG A 69 14.01 -10.94 -9.03
CA ARG A 69 13.52 -11.91 -10.00
C ARG A 69 14.68 -12.75 -10.52
N HIS A 70 14.52 -14.06 -10.45
CA HIS A 70 15.43 -15.04 -11.03
C HIS A 70 14.77 -15.72 -12.23
N TRP A 71 15.50 -15.81 -13.33
CA TRP A 71 15.10 -16.47 -14.58
C TRP A 71 15.78 -17.85 -14.65
N PHE A 72 14.99 -18.92 -14.59
CA PHE A 72 15.53 -20.28 -14.83
C PHE A 72 15.73 -20.54 -16.32
N ASN A 73 14.87 -19.93 -17.13
CA ASN A 73 14.89 -19.93 -18.58
C ASN A 73 13.96 -18.80 -19.06
N PRO A 74 13.92 -18.47 -20.37
CA PRO A 74 13.08 -17.40 -20.89
C PRO A 74 11.57 -17.55 -20.62
N LYS A 75 11.10 -18.75 -20.27
CA LYS A 75 9.70 -19.07 -20.00
C LYS A 75 9.40 -19.21 -18.50
N THR A 76 10.39 -19.19 -17.61
CA THR A 76 10.20 -19.53 -16.19
C THR A 76 10.94 -18.55 -15.29
N THR A 77 10.20 -17.88 -14.41
CA THR A 77 10.76 -16.95 -13.43
C THR A 77 10.21 -17.20 -12.04
N ILE A 78 11.03 -16.93 -11.02
CA ILE A 78 10.59 -16.75 -9.63
C ILE A 78 10.82 -15.31 -9.23
N ILE A 79 9.86 -14.72 -8.51
CA ILE A 79 9.95 -13.37 -7.97
C ILE A 79 9.72 -13.44 -6.47
N ALA A 80 10.66 -12.89 -5.70
CA ALA A 80 10.49 -12.62 -4.28
C ALA A 80 10.44 -11.11 -4.08
N SER A 81 9.51 -10.61 -3.27
CA SER A 81 9.39 -9.18 -2.98
C SER A 81 9.06 -8.92 -1.52
N TYR A 82 9.50 -7.77 -1.04
CA TYR A 82 9.18 -7.20 0.26
C TYR A 82 8.61 -5.80 0.09
N ALA A 83 7.61 -5.45 0.88
CA ALA A 83 7.08 -4.10 0.95
C ALA A 83 6.93 -3.65 2.40
N HIS A 84 7.21 -2.36 2.64
CA HIS A 84 7.05 -1.68 3.91
C HIS A 84 6.29 -0.38 3.69
N MET A 85 5.17 -0.24 4.39
CA MET A 85 4.40 0.98 4.45
C MET A 85 4.58 1.66 5.81
N ARG A 86 4.69 2.98 5.79
CA ARG A 86 4.74 3.84 6.98
C ARG A 86 3.62 4.87 6.86
N ASN A 87 2.60 4.71 7.68
CA ASN A 87 1.55 5.69 7.82
C ASN A 87 1.91 6.69 8.93
N SER A 88 1.70 7.98 8.68
CA SER A 88 1.60 8.97 9.75
C SER A 88 0.39 8.73 10.64
N SER A 89 0.30 9.47 11.76
CA SER A 89 -0.62 9.19 12.87
C SER A 89 -2.09 8.99 12.48
N ALA A 90 -2.57 9.68 11.44
CA ALA A 90 -3.95 9.54 10.94
C ALA A 90 -4.06 8.77 9.61
N ALA A 91 -2.96 8.40 8.97
CA ALA A 91 -2.98 7.64 7.74
C ALA A 91 -3.33 6.17 8.00
N HIS A 92 -4.06 5.58 7.06
CA HIS A 92 -4.57 4.21 7.15
C HIS A 92 -4.44 3.47 5.80
N TYR A 93 -3.38 3.75 5.03
CA TYR A 93 -3.08 2.96 3.83
C TYR A 93 -2.68 1.53 4.20
N ALA A 94 -2.93 0.62 3.28
CA ALA A 94 -2.58 -0.79 3.41
C ALA A 94 -1.70 -1.24 2.24
N LEU A 95 -0.92 -2.30 2.48
CA LEU A 95 -0.36 -3.09 1.39
C LEU A 95 -1.53 -3.86 0.78
N GLY A 96 -1.80 -3.64 -0.51
CA GLY A 96 -3.01 -4.13 -1.18
C GLY A 96 -3.29 -5.60 -0.86
N ALA A 97 -4.57 -5.95 -0.74
CA ALA A 97 -4.97 -7.31 -0.42
C ALA A 97 -4.22 -8.28 -1.32
N GLY A 98 -3.33 -9.12 -0.76
CA GLY A 98 -2.96 -10.37 -1.41
C GLY A 98 -4.27 -11.04 -1.83
N GLY A 99 -4.28 -11.82 -2.92
CA GLY A 99 -5.51 -12.37 -3.57
C GLY A 99 -6.52 -13.13 -2.68
N HIS A 100 -6.33 -13.12 -1.36
CA HIS A 100 -7.16 -13.59 -0.27
C HIS A 100 -7.90 -12.49 0.52
N GLY A 101 -7.89 -11.21 0.10
CA GLY A 101 -8.83 -10.21 0.64
C GLY A 101 -8.63 -9.87 2.12
N VAL A 102 -7.38 -9.82 2.60
CA VAL A 102 -7.08 -9.38 3.98
C VAL A 102 -7.54 -7.94 4.18
N THR A 103 -8.53 -7.75 5.02
CA THR A 103 -9.13 -6.44 5.35
C THR A 103 -8.24 -5.74 6.36
N TRP A 104 -7.54 -4.68 5.94
CA TRP A 104 -6.60 -3.96 6.80
C TRP A 104 -7.29 -2.85 7.61
N ASP A 105 -8.28 -2.19 7.02
CA ASP A 105 -9.10 -1.19 7.69
C ASP A 105 -10.52 -1.71 7.94
N CYS A 106 -11.28 -0.90 8.69
CA CYS A 106 -12.67 -1.14 9.05
C CYS A 106 -13.67 -0.86 7.90
N LYS A 107 -13.18 -0.38 6.75
CA LYS A 107 -13.98 0.07 5.59
C LYS A 107 -13.88 -0.90 4.42
N ASP A 108 -12.82 -1.67 4.35
CA ASP A 108 -12.61 -2.78 3.45
C ASP A 108 -13.34 -4.01 4.03
N GLY A 109 -14.57 -4.28 3.56
CA GLY A 109 -15.16 -5.63 3.69
C GLY A 109 -16.31 -5.90 4.68
N GLY A 110 -17.12 -4.93 5.09
CA GLY A 110 -18.43 -5.24 5.74
C GLY A 110 -18.98 -4.17 6.70
N PRO A 111 -20.19 -4.38 7.26
CA PRO A 111 -20.79 -3.46 8.23
C PRO A 111 -19.96 -3.43 9.54
N PRO A 112 -19.77 -2.24 10.14
CA PRO A 112 -18.87 -2.06 11.27
C PRO A 112 -19.43 -2.69 12.55
N THR A 113 -18.73 -3.67 13.12
CA THR A 113 -18.93 -4.04 14.52
C THR A 113 -18.00 -3.17 15.38
N GLN A 114 -18.59 -2.24 16.13
CA GLN A 114 -17.91 -1.18 16.90
C GLN A 114 -17.10 -1.67 18.13
N ASN A 115 -16.65 -2.93 18.16
CA ASN A 115 -15.97 -3.46 19.33
C ASN A 115 -14.45 -3.43 19.10
N LEU A 116 -13.82 -2.41 19.70
CA LEU A 116 -12.37 -2.28 19.87
C LEU A 116 -11.83 -3.51 20.60
N SER A 117 -11.33 -4.50 19.86
CA SER A 117 -10.59 -5.62 20.42
C SER A 117 -9.23 -5.73 19.72
N PRO A 118 -8.11 -5.85 20.47
CA PRO A 118 -6.78 -5.92 19.88
C PRO A 118 -6.56 -7.28 19.21
N GLY A 119 -6.44 -7.30 17.88
CA GLY A 119 -6.07 -8.49 17.10
C GLY A 119 -6.27 -8.33 15.59
N ILE A 120 -5.44 -9.02 14.79
CA ILE A 120 -5.70 -9.29 13.37
C ILE A 120 -6.95 -10.17 13.29
N SER A 121 -8.01 -9.68 12.66
CA SER A 121 -9.32 -10.32 12.66
C SER A 121 -9.57 -11.04 11.34
N LEU A 122 -9.75 -12.36 11.39
CA LEU A 122 -10.14 -13.20 10.25
C LEU A 122 -11.66 -13.22 10.15
N ILE A 123 -12.20 -12.80 8.98
CA ILE A 123 -13.57 -12.92 8.46
C ILE A 123 -14.70 -12.77 9.49
N GLY A 124 -15.39 -11.63 9.46
CA GLY A 124 -16.68 -11.42 10.15
C GLY A 124 -16.63 -10.65 11.46
N ASN A 125 -15.48 -10.07 11.83
CA ASN A 125 -15.33 -9.29 13.05
C ASN A 125 -14.57 -8.01 12.70
N GLY A 126 -15.28 -6.88 12.67
CA GLY A 126 -14.80 -5.59 12.20
C GLY A 126 -13.43 -5.25 12.78
N THR A 127 -12.43 -5.20 11.91
CA THR A 127 -11.12 -4.66 12.21
C THR A 127 -11.30 -3.21 12.67
N GLY A 128 -10.64 -2.80 13.75
CA GLY A 128 -10.59 -1.38 14.12
C GLY A 128 -9.96 -0.57 12.99
N CYS A 129 -10.34 0.70 12.83
CA CYS A 129 -9.67 1.58 11.87
C CYS A 129 -8.26 1.90 12.44
N PHE A 130 -7.23 1.15 12.02
CA PHE A 130 -5.88 1.33 12.54
C PHE A 130 -5.14 2.43 11.75
N THR A 131 -5.06 3.63 12.33
CA THR A 131 -4.23 4.72 11.79
C THR A 131 -2.79 4.64 12.34
N GLY A 132 -1.83 5.29 11.68
CA GLY A 132 -0.44 5.34 12.16
C GLY A 132 0.29 3.98 12.13
N THR A 133 -0.20 3.05 11.32
CA THR A 133 0.36 1.70 11.21
C THR A 133 1.65 1.67 10.39
N SER A 134 2.42 0.58 10.57
CA SER A 134 3.57 0.31 9.71
C SER A 134 3.52 -1.09 9.07
N PRO A 135 2.59 -1.32 8.11
CA PRO A 135 2.42 -2.61 7.46
C PRO A 135 3.69 -3.12 6.76
N GLN A 136 3.95 -4.42 6.85
CA GLN A 136 5.03 -5.09 6.11
C GLN A 136 4.51 -6.37 5.48
N ALA A 137 4.98 -6.70 4.28
CA ALA A 137 4.60 -7.93 3.60
C ALA A 137 5.75 -8.52 2.78
N PHE A 138 5.74 -9.84 2.68
CA PHE A 138 6.58 -10.61 1.76
C PHE A 138 5.68 -11.34 0.76
N SER A 139 6.15 -11.47 -0.48
CA SER A 139 5.48 -12.26 -1.52
C SER A 139 6.51 -13.10 -2.26
N LEU A 140 6.11 -14.31 -2.65
CA LEU A 140 6.86 -15.22 -3.49
C LEU A 140 5.93 -15.73 -4.59
N GLY A 141 6.34 -15.56 -5.85
CA GLY A 141 5.55 -15.97 -7.01
C GLY A 141 6.42 -16.64 -8.07
N MET A 142 5.77 -17.39 -8.97
CA MET A 142 6.38 -18.03 -10.12
C MET A 142 5.55 -17.73 -11.37
N THR A 143 6.21 -17.45 -12.49
CA THR A 143 5.57 -17.36 -13.81
C THR A 143 6.11 -18.46 -14.71
N TYR A 144 5.23 -19.10 -15.47
CA TYR A 144 5.58 -20.12 -16.46
C TYR A 144 4.76 -19.92 -17.75
N ASP A 145 5.45 -19.74 -18.88
CA ASP A 145 4.84 -19.61 -20.21
C ASP A 145 4.93 -20.94 -20.98
N PHE A 146 3.78 -21.50 -21.38
CA PHE A 146 3.69 -22.78 -22.09
C PHE A 146 4.01 -22.68 -23.58
#